data_AF-A0A965LNC5-F1
#
_entry.id   AF-A0A965LNC5-F1
#
_cell.length_a   1.000
_cell.length_b   1.000
_cell.length_c   1.000
_cell.angle_alpha   90.00
_cell.angle_beta   90.00
_cell.angle_gamma   90.00
#
_symmetry.space_group_name_H-M   'P 1'
#
loop_
_entity.id
_entity.type
_entity.pdbx_description
1 polymer ?
#
loop_
_entity_poly.entity_id
_entity_poly.type
_entity_poly.pdbx_seq_one_letter_code
_entity_poly.pdbx_strand_id
1 'polypeptide(L)'
;MPGIEDLYREIILDHYRTPRNRGELQPPAISSEGHNPLCGDDIRIFLDVADGVVRDVKFSGQGCSISQSSTSMMTVAIKGKTVDEVQAFVRRFKHMMTLADNDEPVDESINLGD
;
A
#
# COMPACT_ATOMS: atom_id res chain seq x y z
N MET A 1 -11.17 20.58 -20.11
CA MET A 1 -11.37 19.71 -18.94
C MET A 1 -10.07 18.93 -18.76
N PRO A 2 -9.52 18.82 -17.54
CA PRO A 2 -8.34 18.00 -17.32
C PRO A 2 -8.64 16.57 -17.80
N GLY A 3 -7.67 15.95 -18.45
CA GLY A 3 -7.78 14.54 -18.84
C GLY A 3 -7.81 13.64 -17.60
N ILE A 4 -8.28 12.41 -17.76
CA ILE A 4 -8.22 11.41 -16.67
C ILE A 4 -6.77 11.20 -16.20
N GLU A 5 -5.80 11.31 -17.10
CA GLU A 5 -4.36 11.25 -16.79
C GLU A 5 -3.92 12.35 -15.83
N ASP A 6 -4.41 13.57 -16.01
CA ASP A 6 -4.09 14.71 -15.15
C ASP A 6 -4.65 14.48 -13.74
N LEU A 7 -5.87 13.98 -13.64
CA LEU A 7 -6.50 13.63 -12.36
C LEU A 7 -5.69 12.57 -11.61
N TYR A 8 -5.26 11.50 -12.29
CA TYR A 8 -4.45 10.45 -11.66
C TYR A 8 -3.10 10.99 -11.18
N ARG A 9 -2.45 11.85 -11.98
CA ARG A 9 -1.21 12.50 -11.56
C ARG A 9 -1.43 13.36 -10.32
N GLU A 10 -2.50 14.14 -10.28
CA GLU A 10 -2.83 14.98 -9.12
C GLU A 10 -3.04 14.15 -7.87
N ILE A 11 -3.75 13.02 -7.96
CA ILE A 11 -3.97 12.11 -6.82
C ILE A 11 -2.64 11.56 -6.30
N ILE A 12 -1.76 11.09 -7.18
CA ILE A 12 -0.43 10.60 -6.78
C ILE A 12 0.35 11.72 -6.08
N LEU A 13 0.38 12.92 -6.66
CA LEU A 13 1.11 14.05 -6.10
C LEU A 13 0.53 14.52 -4.75
N ASP A 14 -0.79 14.48 -4.56
CA ASP A 14 -1.44 14.79 -3.30
C ASP A 14 -1.03 13.81 -2.20
N HIS A 15 -1.07 12.51 -2.49
CA HIS A 15 -0.63 11.48 -1.54
C HIS A 15 0.88 11.54 -1.24
N TYR A 16 1.71 11.96 -2.20
CA TYR A 16 3.13 12.20 -1.95
C TYR A 16 3.36 13.42 -1.04
N ARG A 17 2.70 14.55 -1.32
CA ARG A 17 2.92 15.81 -0.60
C ARG A 17 2.26 15.81 0.78
N THR A 18 1.12 15.16 0.91
CA THR A 18 0.34 15.08 2.16
C THR A 18 -0.03 13.62 2.39
N PRO A 19 0.92 12.77 2.79
CA PRO A 19 0.66 11.36 3.01
C PRO A 19 -0.34 11.17 4.15
N ARG A 20 -1.42 10.46 3.86
CA ARG A 20 -2.42 10.01 4.83
C ARG A 20 -1.84 8.92 5.71
N ASN A 21 -2.22 8.92 6.99
CA ASN A 21 -1.81 7.90 7.97
C ASN A 21 -0.30 7.80 8.20
N ARG A 22 0.46 8.89 8.01
CA ARG A 22 1.88 8.92 8.37
C ARG A 22 2.06 8.91 9.89
N GLY A 23 3.02 8.14 10.37
CA GLY A 23 3.37 8.00 11.78
C GLY A 23 3.46 6.54 12.20
N GLU A 24 3.50 6.33 13.52
CA GLU A 24 3.67 5.01 14.11
C GLU A 24 2.51 4.69 15.05
N LEU A 25 2.27 3.40 15.25
CA LEU A 25 1.35 2.91 16.27
C LEU A 25 2.15 2.24 17.39
N GLN A 26 1.73 2.48 18.63
CA GLN A 26 2.28 1.83 19.79
C GLN A 26 1.66 0.44 19.96
N PRO A 27 2.27 -0.46 20.76
CA PRO A 27 1.66 -1.73 21.13
C PRO A 27 0.21 -1.52 21.64
N PRO A 28 -0.75 -2.39 21.28
CA PRO A 28 -0.57 -3.75 20.76
C PRO A 28 -0.42 -3.87 19.23
N ALA A 29 -0.28 -2.75 18.50
CA ALA A 29 -0.09 -2.80 17.06
C ALA A 29 1.16 -3.60 16.66
N ILE A 30 1.04 -4.36 15.58
CA ILE A 30 2.16 -5.07 14.96
C ILE A 30 2.80 -4.19 13.88
N SER A 31 4.08 -4.41 13.61
CA SER A 31 4.80 -3.68 12.57
C SER A 31 5.63 -4.59 11.69
N SER A 32 5.77 -4.23 10.42
CA SER A 32 6.67 -4.89 9.46
C SER A 32 7.41 -3.85 8.61
N GLU A 33 8.61 -4.21 8.17
CA GLU A 33 9.51 -3.38 7.37
C GLU A 33 9.72 -3.98 6.00
N GLY A 34 9.71 -3.12 4.97
CA GLY A 34 10.02 -3.48 3.59
C GLY A 34 11.11 -2.58 3.03
N HIS A 35 12.07 -3.18 2.33
CA HIS A 35 13.17 -2.47 1.70
C HIS A 35 13.26 -2.78 0.20
N ASN A 36 13.26 -1.73 -0.63
CA ASN A 36 13.48 -1.84 -2.07
C ASN A 36 14.80 -1.13 -2.45
N PRO A 37 15.93 -1.86 -2.54
CA PRO A 37 17.24 -1.27 -2.77
C PRO A 37 17.39 -0.63 -4.15
N LEU A 38 16.55 -1.01 -5.13
CA LEU A 38 16.59 -0.44 -6.48
C LEU A 38 16.18 1.04 -6.49
N CYS A 39 15.20 1.40 -5.66
CA CYS A 39 14.72 2.76 -5.52
C CYS A 39 15.17 3.43 -4.21
N GLY A 40 15.81 2.67 -3.31
CA GLY A 40 16.19 3.11 -1.98
C GLY A 40 14.99 3.32 -1.05
N ASP A 41 13.89 2.60 -1.27
CA ASP A 41 12.72 2.70 -0.40
C ASP A 41 12.96 1.92 0.90
N ASP A 42 12.57 2.50 2.02
CA ASP A 42 12.57 1.92 3.35
C ASP A 42 11.26 2.33 4.02
N ILE A 43 10.32 1.39 4.10
CA ILE A 43 8.95 1.64 4.57
C ILE A 43 8.66 0.70 5.74
N ARG A 44 8.16 1.27 6.84
CA ARG A 44 7.62 0.50 7.96
C ARG A 44 6.11 0.72 8.05
N ILE A 45 5.35 -0.37 8.08
CA ILE A 45 3.88 -0.35 8.23
C ILE A 45 3.53 -0.84 9.63
N PHE A 46 2.55 -0.18 10.24
CA PHE A 46 1.98 -0.53 11.54
C PHE A 46 0.50 -0.86 11.38
N LEU A 47 0.05 -1.96 11.95
CA LEU A 47 -1.34 -2.43 11.88
C LEU A 47 -1.87 -2.72 13.29
N ASP A 48 -3.01 -2.12 13.62
CA ASP A 48 -3.83 -2.52 14.75
C ASP A 48 -5.02 -3.33 14.23
N VAL A 49 -5.10 -4.60 14.62
CA VAL A 49 -6.14 -5.54 14.19
C VAL A 49 -6.86 -6.06 15.41
N ALA A 50 -8.19 -5.92 15.42
CA ALA A 50 -9.04 -6.51 16.43
C ALA A 50 -10.23 -7.20 15.75
N ASP A 51 -10.60 -8.38 16.24
CA ASP A 51 -11.73 -9.16 15.72
C ASP A 51 -11.66 -9.39 14.20
N GLY A 52 -10.44 -9.53 13.67
CA GLY A 52 -10.19 -9.72 12.24
C GLY A 52 -10.35 -8.47 11.37
N VAL A 53 -10.48 -7.27 11.97
CA VAL A 53 -10.65 -5.99 11.28
C VAL A 53 -9.46 -5.07 11.53
N VAL A 54 -8.96 -4.42 10.48
CA VAL A 54 -7.91 -3.38 10.56
C VAL A 54 -8.52 -2.12 11.17
N ARG A 55 -8.32 -1.89 12.47
CA ARG A 55 -8.84 -0.72 13.18
C ARG A 55 -8.07 0.54 12.85
N ASP A 56 -6.74 0.44 12.85
CA ASP A 56 -5.86 1.51 12.43
C ASP A 56 -4.67 0.95 11.64
N VAL A 57 -4.16 1.79 10.76
CA VAL A 57 -2.97 1.51 9.97
C VAL A 57 -2.20 2.80 9.85
N LYS A 58 -0.89 2.74 10.08
CA LYS A 58 0.02 3.86 9.86
C LYS A 58 1.30 3.40 9.17
N PHE A 59 2.05 4.34 8.64
CA PHE A 59 3.36 4.06 8.07
C PHE A 59 4.40 5.14 8.38
N SER A 60 5.65 4.70 8.50
CA SER A 60 6.82 5.57 8.57
C SER A 60 7.87 5.12 7.55
N GLY A 61 8.99 5.84 7.46
CA GLY A 61 10.05 5.59 6.48
C GLY A 61 10.09 6.60 5.35
N GLN A 62 10.91 6.28 4.34
CA GLN A 62 11.25 7.12 3.20
C GLN A 62 11.25 6.30 1.91
N GLY A 63 11.06 6.95 0.77
CA GLY A 63 11.11 6.29 -0.51
C GLY A 63 10.82 7.26 -1.64
N CYS A 64 10.87 6.76 -2.86
CA CYS A 64 10.48 7.52 -4.04
C CYS A 64 9.01 7.96 -3.97
N SER A 65 8.64 8.93 -4.81
CA SER A 65 7.29 9.50 -4.83
C SER A 65 6.21 8.44 -5.10
N ILE A 66 6.49 7.46 -5.95
CA ILE A 66 5.57 6.36 -6.26
C ILE A 66 5.35 5.48 -5.03
N SER A 67 6.43 5.05 -4.37
CA SER A 67 6.36 4.19 -3.17
C SER A 67 5.61 4.88 -2.02
N GLN A 68 5.93 6.16 -1.76
CA GLN A 68 5.26 6.95 -0.73
C GLN A 68 3.77 7.17 -1.03
N SER A 69 3.42 7.48 -2.28
CA SER A 69 2.03 7.68 -2.68
C SER A 69 1.24 6.38 -2.59
N SER A 70 1.81 5.28 -3.12
CA SER A 70 1.20 3.95 -3.08
C SER A 70 0.94 3.49 -1.65
N THR A 71 1.94 3.65 -0.76
CA THR A 71 1.79 3.33 0.67
C THR A 71 0.68 4.16 1.30
N SER A 72 0.65 5.47 1.04
CA SER A 72 -0.40 6.34 1.57
C SER A 72 -1.79 5.93 1.08
N MET A 73 -1.97 5.67 -0.21
CA MET A 73 -3.24 5.23 -0.80
C MET A 73 -3.68 3.87 -0.25
N MET A 74 -2.74 2.92 -0.13
CA MET A 74 -2.99 1.60 0.47
C MET A 74 -3.52 1.72 1.89
N THR A 75 -2.90 2.54 2.75
CA THR A 75 -3.35 2.69 4.15
C THR A 75 -4.77 3.24 4.25
N VAL A 76 -5.19 4.11 3.33
CA VAL A 76 -6.57 4.60 3.25
C VAL A 76 -7.50 3.48 2.77
N ALA A 77 -7.08 2.70 1.78
CA ALA A 77 -7.89 1.65 1.20
C ALA A 77 -8.16 0.49 2.16
N ILE A 78 -7.22 0.13 3.03
CA ILE A 78 -7.33 -1.05 3.90
C ILE A 78 -7.89 -0.77 5.31
N LYS A 79 -7.91 0.49 5.75
CA LYS A 79 -8.45 0.86 7.06
C LYS A 79 -9.93 0.52 7.15
N GLY A 80 -10.33 -0.15 8.23
CA GLY A 80 -11.71 -0.58 8.47
C GLY A 80 -12.13 -1.84 7.71
N LYS A 81 -11.22 -2.47 6.95
CA LYS A 81 -11.48 -3.73 6.23
C LYS A 81 -11.14 -4.95 7.07
N THR A 82 -11.75 -6.08 6.74
CA THR A 82 -11.35 -7.37 7.32
C THR A 82 -10.01 -7.82 6.75
N VAL A 83 -9.28 -8.66 7.48
CA VAL A 83 -8.02 -9.25 6.99
C VAL A 83 -8.21 -9.96 5.64
N ASP A 84 -9.33 -10.66 5.46
CA ASP A 84 -9.64 -11.36 4.20
C ASP A 84 -9.85 -10.39 3.01
N GLU A 85 -10.55 -9.28 3.25
CA GLU A 85 -10.71 -8.22 2.25
C GLU A 85 -9.37 -7.57 1.89
N VAL A 86 -8.49 -7.37 2.87
CA VAL A 86 -7.14 -6.85 2.64
C VAL A 86 -6.31 -7.82 1.80
N GLN A 87 -6.35 -9.13 2.09
CA GLN A 87 -5.68 -10.12 1.27
C GLN A 87 -6.22 -10.17 -0.17
N ALA A 88 -7.53 -10.06 -0.34
CA ALA A 88 -8.15 -9.97 -1.67
C ALA A 88 -7.71 -8.70 -2.42
N PHE A 89 -7.63 -7.57 -1.72
CA PHE A 89 -7.11 -6.32 -2.26
C PHE A 89 -5.66 -6.46 -2.73
N VAL A 90 -4.79 -7.06 -1.92
CA VAL A 90 -3.38 -7.30 -2.29
C VAL A 90 -3.28 -8.17 -3.53
N ARG A 91 -4.03 -9.28 -3.61
CA ARG A 91 -4.05 -10.16 -4.80
C ARG A 91 -4.46 -9.39 -6.05
N ARG A 92 -5.54 -8.61 -5.97
CA ARG A 92 -6.03 -7.78 -7.08
C ARG A 92 -5.01 -6.73 -7.51
N PHE A 93 -4.34 -6.09 -6.55
CA PHE A 93 -3.32 -5.09 -6.82
C PHE A 93 -2.10 -5.71 -7.52
N LYS A 94 -1.62 -6.86 -7.04
CA LYS A 94 -0.52 -7.61 -7.67
C LYS A 94 -0.87 -8.01 -9.10
N HIS A 95 -2.07 -8.57 -9.34
CA HIS A 95 -2.53 -8.93 -10.67
C HIS A 95 -2.58 -7.74 -11.64
N MET A 96 -3.07 -6.60 -11.18
CA MET A 96 -3.09 -5.36 -11.98
C MET A 96 -1.68 -4.89 -12.36
N MET A 97 -0.68 -5.06 -11.47
CA MET A 97 0.70 -4.62 -11.72
C MET A 97 1.45 -5.53 -12.68
N THR A 98 1.09 -6.81 -12.78
CA THR A 98 1.76 -7.76 -13.65
C THR A 98 1.25 -7.74 -15.10
N LEU A 99 0.27 -6.88 -15.45
CA LEU A 99 -0.36 -6.80 -16.79
C LEU A 99 -0.85 -8.16 -17.31
N ALA A 100 -1.15 -9.10 -16.41
CA ALA A 100 -1.73 -10.38 -16.79
C ALA A 100 -3.19 -10.11 -17.16
N ASP A 101 -3.55 -10.38 -18.42
CA ASP A 101 -4.93 -10.31 -18.87
C ASP A 101 -5.81 -11.20 -17.98
N ASN A 102 -7.04 -10.74 -17.76
CA ASN A 102 -8.04 -11.30 -16.84
C ASN A 102 -8.02 -12.84 -16.74
N ASP A 103 -7.93 -13.34 -15.50
CA ASP A 103 -7.97 -14.75 -15.06
C ASP A 103 -6.68 -15.59 -15.14
N GLU A 104 -5.52 -15.04 -15.53
CA GLU A 104 -4.26 -15.75 -15.28
C GLU A 104 -3.89 -15.72 -13.79
N PRO A 105 -3.56 -16.87 -13.18
CA PRO A 105 -3.10 -16.92 -11.79
C PRO A 105 -1.88 -16.03 -11.65
N VAL A 106 -1.87 -15.19 -10.61
CA VAL A 106 -0.70 -14.38 -10.24
C VAL A 106 0.49 -15.32 -10.17
N ASP A 107 1.51 -15.08 -10.98
CA ASP A 107 2.72 -15.89 -10.96
C ASP A 107 3.42 -15.68 -9.61
N GLU A 108 3.21 -16.62 -8.68
CA GLU A 108 3.79 -16.61 -7.35
C GLU A 108 5.32 -16.73 -7.37
N SER A 109 5.92 -17.06 -8.52
CA SER A 109 7.38 -17.03 -8.69
C SER A 109 7.95 -15.63 -8.94
N ILE A 110 7.10 -14.67 -9.32
CA ILE A 110 7.48 -13.25 -9.41
C ILE A 110 7.57 -12.69 -7.99
N ASN A 111 8.79 -12.64 -7.47
CA ASN A 111 9.09 -12.04 -6.18
C ASN A 111 8.95 -10.51 -6.28
N LEU A 112 7.80 -10.00 -5.82
CA LEU A 112 7.50 -8.57 -5.71
C LEU A 112 7.95 -7.97 -4.36
N GLY A 113 8.77 -8.70 -3.59
CA GLY A 113 9.11 -8.40 -2.21
C GLY A 113 8.00 -8.85 -1.27
N ASP A 114 8.27 -9.92 -0.52
CA ASP A 114 7.45 -10.42 0.60
C ASP A 114 7.83 -9.68 1.89
#